data_AF-A0A5H6MIE4-F1
#
_entry.id   AF-A0A5H6MIE4-F1
#
_cell.length_a   1.000
_cell.length_b   1.000
_cell.length_c   1.000
_cell.angle_alpha   90.00
_cell.angle_beta   90.00
_cell.angle_gamma   90.00
#
_symmetry.space_group_name_H-M   'P 1'
#
loop_
_entity.id
_entity.type
_entity.pdbx_description
1 polymer ?
#
loop_
_entity_poly.entity_id
_entity_poly.type
_entity_poly.pdbx_seq_one_letter_code
_entity_poly.pdbx_strand_id
1 'polypeptide(L)'
;MTDKLKGTASVLNQTKTYEELVQKHSPEVANGLLANAINNALPNAGITSNDVAGFSKVTTALRTGEVDLAKTAEEANADAEAVSANILAGLTAKQKSTDEIK
;
A
#
# COMPACT_ATOMS: atom_id res chain seq x y z
N MET A 1 29.40 -16.62 -9.11
CA MET A 1 28.73 -15.70 -8.17
C MET A 1 27.41 -15.31 -8.81
N THR A 2 26.29 -15.87 -8.36
CA THR A 2 24.98 -15.36 -8.77
C THR A 2 24.71 -14.14 -7.89
N ASP A 3 24.84 -12.96 -8.47
CA ASP A 3 24.43 -11.74 -7.78
C ASP A 3 22.96 -11.91 -7.35
N LYS A 4 22.71 -11.86 -6.05
CA LYS A 4 21.34 -11.98 -5.54
C LYS A 4 20.57 -10.77 -6.06
N LEU A 5 19.49 -11.01 -6.81
CA LEU A 5 18.58 -9.95 -7.25
C LEU A 5 18.13 -9.10 -6.06
N LYS A 6 18.21 -7.78 -6.19
CA LYS A 6 17.79 -6.78 -5.20
C LYS A 6 16.78 -5.82 -5.79
N GLY A 7 16.18 -4.98 -4.95
CA GLY A 7 15.17 -4.01 -5.36
C GLY A 7 13.86 -4.65 -5.83
N THR A 8 13.11 -3.95 -6.68
CA THR A 8 11.78 -4.36 -7.15
C THR A 8 11.78 -5.68 -7.91
N ALA A 9 12.85 -5.99 -8.66
CA ALA A 9 13.02 -7.27 -9.34
C ALA A 9 13.09 -8.45 -8.36
N SER A 10 13.72 -8.25 -7.20
CA SER A 10 13.76 -9.25 -6.13
C SER A 10 12.36 -9.51 -5.59
N VAL A 11 11.59 -8.46 -5.30
CA VAL A 11 10.21 -8.56 -4.79
C VAL A 11 9.34 -9.36 -5.76
N LEU A 12 9.40 -9.06 -7.06
CA LEU A 12 8.63 -9.78 -8.07
C LEU A 12 9.03 -11.27 -8.12
N ASN A 13 10.33 -11.57 -8.10
CA ASN A 13 10.81 -12.95 -8.11
C ASN A 13 10.38 -13.73 -6.86
N GLN A 14 10.51 -13.14 -5.67
CA GLN A 14 10.07 -13.79 -4.43
C GLN A 14 8.55 -14.01 -4.41
N THR A 15 7.78 -13.05 -4.92
CA THR A 15 6.32 -13.16 -5.00
C THR A 15 5.91 -14.31 -5.93
N LYS A 16 6.59 -14.47 -7.07
CA LYS A 16 6.36 -15.63 -7.96
C LYS A 16 6.63 -16.96 -7.26
N THR A 17 7.79 -17.10 -6.61
CA THR A 17 8.12 -18.33 -5.87
C THR A 17 7.12 -18.59 -4.74
N TYR A 18 6.66 -17.55 -4.05
CA TYR A 18 5.63 -17.67 -3.03
C TYR A 18 4.30 -18.19 -3.62
N GLU A 19 3.85 -17.69 -4.76
CA GLU A 19 2.62 -18.18 -5.41
C GLU A 19 2.72 -19.67 -5.79
N GLU A 20 3.89 -20.12 -6.26
CA GLU A 20 4.16 -21.55 -6.51
C GLU A 20 4.07 -22.39 -5.23
N LEU A 21 4.56 -21.87 -4.09
CA LEU A 21 4.44 -22.52 -2.78
C LEU A 21 2.99 -22.59 -2.30
N VAL A 22 2.20 -21.54 -2.51
CA VAL A 22 0.76 -21.52 -2.19
C VAL A 22 0.03 -22.62 -2.95
N GLN A 23 0.31 -22.78 -4.25
CA GLN A 23 -0.31 -23.82 -5.09
C GLN A 23 0.09 -25.23 -4.67
N LYS A 24 1.34 -25.42 -4.25
CA LYS A 24 1.88 -26.74 -3.92
C LYS A 24 1.51 -27.25 -2.52
N HIS A 25 1.38 -26.35 -1.54
CA HIS A 25 1.23 -26.73 -0.14
C HIS A 25 -0.05 -26.20 0.49
N SER A 26 -0.17 -24.87 0.58
CA SER A 26 -1.33 -24.10 1.07
C SER A 26 -0.86 -22.66 1.36
N PRO A 27 -1.79 -21.68 1.42
CA PRO A 27 -1.46 -20.32 1.86
C PRO A 27 -0.76 -20.28 3.23
N GLU A 28 -1.25 -21.05 4.21
CA GLU A 28 -0.74 -21.05 5.59
C GLU A 28 0.73 -21.52 5.65
N VAL A 29 1.05 -22.60 4.91
CA VAL A 29 2.41 -23.12 4.84
C VAL A 29 3.33 -22.14 4.10
N ALA A 30 2.89 -21.59 2.97
CA ALA A 30 3.68 -20.62 2.21
C ALA A 30 3.97 -19.35 3.03
N ASN A 31 2.99 -18.86 3.80
CA ASN A 31 3.14 -17.72 4.70
C ASN A 31 4.19 -17.98 5.77
N GLY A 32 4.14 -19.14 6.42
CA GLY A 32 5.14 -19.56 7.42
C GLY A 32 6.54 -19.67 6.84
N LEU A 33 6.68 -20.27 5.66
CA LEU A 33 7.97 -20.43 4.99
C LEU A 33 8.59 -19.10 4.60
N LEU A 34 7.81 -18.17 4.05
CA LEU A 34 8.32 -16.85 3.67
C LEU A 34 8.67 -16.01 4.90
N ALA A 35 7.84 -16.02 5.96
CA ALA A 35 8.16 -15.33 7.21
C ALA A 35 9.47 -15.86 7.82
N ASN A 36 9.64 -17.18 7.85
CA ASN A 36 10.88 -17.81 8.32
C ASN A 36 12.08 -17.42 7.43
N ALA A 37 11.94 -17.45 6.11
CA ALA A 37 13.00 -17.05 5.19
C ALA A 37 13.44 -15.59 5.40
N ILE A 38 12.48 -14.69 5.61
CA ILE A 38 12.77 -13.27 5.89
C ILE A 38 13.49 -13.12 7.24
N ASN A 39 12.98 -13.74 8.30
CA ASN A 39 13.61 -13.66 9.62
C ASN A 39 15.00 -14.30 9.63
N ASN A 40 15.26 -15.35 8.84
CA ASN A 40 16.62 -15.91 8.71
C ASN A 40 17.59 -14.94 8.02
N ALA A 41 17.10 -14.17 7.03
CA ALA A 41 17.91 -13.15 6.36
C ALA A 41 18.06 -11.86 7.19
N LEU A 42 17.03 -11.53 7.98
CA LEU A 42 16.91 -10.34 8.81
C LEU A 42 16.37 -10.76 10.20
N PRO A 43 17.22 -11.22 11.13
CA PRO A 43 16.81 -11.80 12.42
C PRO A 43 15.91 -10.92 13.29
N ASN A 44 16.01 -9.60 13.14
CA ASN A 44 15.25 -8.64 13.93
C ASN A 44 14.02 -8.07 13.19
N ALA A 45 13.64 -8.65 12.04
CA ALA A 45 12.50 -8.16 11.26
C ALA A 45 11.16 -8.45 11.93
N GLY A 46 11.09 -9.50 12.77
CA GLY A 46 9.87 -9.83 13.53
C GLY A 46 8.67 -10.19 12.64
N ILE A 47 8.91 -10.64 11.41
CA ILE A 47 7.84 -10.91 10.44
C ILE A 47 7.07 -12.15 10.84
N THR A 48 5.75 -12.05 10.88
CA THR A 48 4.83 -13.14 11.16
C THR A 48 4.16 -13.65 9.89
N SER A 49 3.55 -14.83 9.96
CA SER A 49 2.73 -15.35 8.85
C SER A 49 1.55 -14.45 8.50
N ASN A 50 1.02 -13.69 9.46
CA ASN A 50 -0.08 -12.75 9.23
C ASN A 50 0.37 -11.52 8.43
N ASP A 51 1.59 -11.04 8.66
CA ASP A 51 2.18 -9.95 7.87
C ASP A 51 2.35 -10.38 6.42
N VAL A 52 2.84 -11.61 6.20
CA VAL A 52 2.96 -12.19 4.86
C VAL A 52 1.59 -12.38 4.21
N ALA A 53 0.59 -12.86 4.96
CA ALA A 53 -0.77 -13.00 4.44
C ALA A 53 -1.37 -11.65 4.01
N GLY A 54 -1.17 -10.61 4.82
CA GLY A 54 -1.57 -9.24 4.49
C GLY A 54 -0.89 -8.73 3.23
N PHE A 55 0.42 -8.91 3.12
CA PHE A 55 1.18 -8.56 1.92
C PHE A 55 0.68 -9.31 0.68
N SER A 56 0.49 -10.63 0.79
CA SER A 56 -0.01 -11.48 -0.30
C SER A 56 -1.38 -11.02 -0.81
N LYS A 57 -2.27 -10.57 0.09
CA LYS A 57 -3.59 -10.04 -0.29
C LYS A 57 -3.45 -8.76 -1.10
N VAL A 58 -2.59 -7.84 -0.66
CA VAL A 58 -2.32 -6.58 -1.37
C VAL A 58 -1.70 -6.84 -2.74
N THR A 59 -0.65 -7.67 -2.82
CA THR A 59 0.02 -7.95 -4.09
C THR A 59 -0.87 -8.67 -5.09
N THR A 60 -1.75 -9.57 -4.62
CA THR A 60 -2.76 -10.21 -5.49
C THR A 60 -3.70 -9.17 -6.07
N ALA A 61 -4.23 -8.25 -5.23
CA ALA A 61 -5.13 -7.20 -5.70
C ALA A 61 -4.46 -6.26 -6.72
N LEU A 62 -3.19 -5.89 -6.49
CA LEU A 62 -2.42 -5.07 -7.44
C LEU A 62 -2.13 -5.80 -8.75
N ARG A 63 -2.00 -7.13 -8.72
CA ARG A 63 -1.69 -7.94 -9.90
C ARG A 63 -2.93 -8.24 -10.75
N THR A 64 -4.09 -8.47 -10.12
CA THR A 64 -5.31 -8.90 -10.82
C THR A 64 -6.34 -7.79 -11.02
N GLY A 65 -6.27 -6.72 -10.22
CA GLY A 65 -7.16 -5.58 -10.31
C GLY A 65 -6.57 -4.45 -11.14
N GLU A 66 -7.44 -3.60 -11.67
CA GLU A 66 -7.07 -2.31 -12.29
C GLU A 66 -6.86 -1.25 -11.19
N VAL A 67 -5.87 -1.49 -10.32
CA VAL A 67 -5.56 -0.54 -9.23
C VAL A 67 -4.77 0.63 -9.80
N ASP A 68 -5.39 1.80 -9.86
CA ASP A 68 -4.76 3.05 -10.26
C ASP A 68 -4.56 3.98 -9.05
N LEU A 69 -3.38 3.84 -8.44
CA LEU A 69 -3.01 4.69 -7.30
C LEU A 69 -2.77 6.14 -7.72
N ALA A 70 -2.33 6.39 -8.96
CA ALA A 70 -2.07 7.75 -9.43
C ALA A 70 -3.39 8.52 -9.55
N LYS A 71 -4.38 7.93 -10.23
CA LYS A 71 -5.73 8.49 -10.31
C LYS A 71 -6.36 8.69 -8.93
N THR A 72 -6.24 7.70 -8.04
CA THR A 72 -6.75 7.81 -6.66
C THR A 72 -6.12 9.00 -5.92
N ALA A 73 -4.82 9.24 -6.13
CA ALA A 73 -4.13 10.37 -5.52
C ALA A 73 -4.55 11.72 -6.14
N GLU A 74 -4.78 11.77 -7.45
CA GLU A 74 -5.30 12.96 -8.14
C GLU A 74 -6.70 13.33 -7.63
N GLU A 75 -7.60 12.37 -7.50
CA GLU A 75 -8.95 12.57 -6.96
C GLU A 75 -8.89 13.07 -5.51
N ALA A 76 -8.04 12.46 -4.67
CA ALA A 76 -7.88 12.90 -3.28
C ALA A 76 -7.33 14.33 -3.16
N ASN A 77 -6.42 14.74 -4.05
CA ASN A 77 -5.90 16.10 -4.08
C ASN A 77 -6.98 17.10 -4.51
N ALA A 78 -7.76 16.78 -5.55
CA ALA A 78 -8.86 17.63 -6.02
C ALA A 78 -9.94 17.82 -4.93
N ASP A 79 -10.28 16.76 -4.19
CA ASP A 79 -11.22 16.84 -3.07
C ASP A 79 -10.70 17.75 -1.95
N ALA A 80 -9.40 17.64 -1.61
CA ALA A 80 -8.78 18.48 -0.60
C ALA A 80 -8.77 19.97 -1.01
N GLU A 81 -8.53 20.27 -2.28
CA GLU A 81 -8.59 21.62 -2.82
C GLU A 81 -10.02 22.19 -2.77
N ALA A 82 -11.03 21.40 -3.16
CA ALA A 82 -12.43 21.80 -3.12
C ALA A 82 -12.89 22.13 -1.69
N VAL A 83 -12.53 21.30 -0.70
CA VAL A 83 -12.82 21.56 0.71
C VAL A 83 -12.14 22.85 1.18
N SER A 84 -10.88 23.05 0.82
CA SER A 84 -10.12 24.25 1.19
C SER A 84 -10.73 25.53 0.60
N ALA A 85 -11.13 25.49 -0.67
CA ALA A 85 -11.79 26.60 -1.35
C ALA A 85 -13.14 26.95 -0.69
N ASN A 86 -13.93 25.94 -0.31
CA ASN A 86 -15.21 26.14 0.38
C ASN A 86 -15.04 26.78 1.76
N ILE A 87 -14.02 26.36 2.53
CA ILE A 87 -13.71 26.98 3.82
C ILE A 87 -13.31 28.45 3.65
N LEU A 88 -12.43 28.75 2.69
CA LEU A 88 -12.00 30.12 2.39
C LEU A 88 -13.16 31.02 1.95
N ALA A 89 -14.03 30.52 1.07
CA ALA A 89 -15.22 31.23 0.64
C ALA A 89 -16.17 31.53 1.82
N GLY A 90 -16.40 30.54 2.70
CA GLY A 90 -17.22 30.71 3.90
C GLY A 90 -16.64 31.72 4.90
N LEU A 91 -15.32 31.71 5.10
CA LEU A 91 -14.64 32.72 5.95
C LEU A 91 -14.78 34.12 5.37
N THR A 92 -14.56 34.28 4.06
CA THR A 92 -14.66 35.57 3.37
C THR A 92 -16.09 36.12 3.42
N ALA A 93 -17.09 35.26 3.21
CA ALA A 93 -18.50 35.64 3.30
C ALA A 93 -18.91 36.07 4.72
N LYS A 94 -18.43 35.34 5.75
CA LYS A 94 -18.68 35.68 7.15
C LYS A 94 -18.04 37.01 7.55
N GLN A 95 -16.85 37.30 7.03
CA GLN A 95 -16.13 38.54 7.29
C GLN A 95 -16.87 39.74 6.68
N LYS A 96 -17.31 39.63 5.42
CA LYS A 96 -18.12 40.66 4.75
C LYS A 96 -19.43 40.97 5.48
N SER A 97 -20.13 39.93 5.95
CA SER A 97 -21.37 40.10 6.72
C SER A 97 -21.15 40.77 8.08
N THR A 98 -19.95 40.72 8.65
CA THR A 98 -19.64 41.34 9.95
C THR A 98 -19.27 42.82 9.79
N ASP A 99 -18.64 43.20 8.68
CA ASP A 99 -18.27 44.58 8.39
C ASP A 99 -19.46 45.46 7.97
N GLU A 100 -20.50 44.89 7.33
CA GLU A 100 -21.73 45.63 6.94
C GLU A 100 -22.68 45.94 8.11
N ILE A 101 -22.43 45.41 9.30
CA ILE A 101 -23.26 45.60 10.52
C ILE A 101 -22.65 46.67 11.47
N LYS A 102 -21.45 47.19 11.17
CA LYS A 102 -20.78 48.26 11.94
C LYS A 102 -20.99 49.63 11.31
#